data_AF-A0A839PR64-F1
#
_entry.id   AF-A0A839PR64-F1
#
_cell.length_a   1.000
_cell.length_b   1.000
_cell.length_c   1.000
_cell.angle_alpha   90.00
_cell.angle_beta   90.00
_cell.angle_gamma   90.00
#
_symmetry.space_group_name_H-M   'P 1'
#
loop_
_entity.id
_entity.type
_entity.pdbx_description
1 polymer ?
#
loop_
_entity_poly.entity_id
_entity_poly.type
_entity_poly.pdbx_seq_one_letter_code
_entity_poly.pdbx_strand_id
1 'polypeptide(L)'
;MTREQNLERLLKLRRMRMTLSENALLLQNRARRQAESGVHAALQDIAQHDSMWRAEEQAAIDQMALQPLSSQALAQEREKMDALARQADELKQAEQTAEHILATEMQRQQEKLGEHRRKLREHDKVLLMAQKDLEQRHRQAAMQSELEEEEQMALRSASDSGRRVRK
;
A
#
# COMPACT_ATOMS: atom_id res chain seq x y z
N MET A 1 -19.13 -28.99 15.17
CA MET A 1 -18.62 -27.66 14.79
C MET A 1 -19.81 -26.75 14.57
N THR A 2 -20.04 -25.77 15.44
CA THR A 2 -21.23 -24.90 15.36
C THR A 2 -21.02 -23.79 14.33
N ARG A 3 -22.13 -23.26 13.77
CA ARG A 3 -22.11 -22.13 12.82
C ARG A 3 -21.35 -20.92 13.37
N GLU A 4 -21.39 -20.73 14.69
CA GLU A 4 -20.74 -19.64 15.42
C GLU A 4 -19.22 -19.76 15.39
N GLN A 5 -18.70 -20.95 15.69
CA GLN A 5 -17.27 -21.24 15.64
C GLN A 5 -16.71 -21.04 14.22
N ASN A 6 -17.51 -21.34 13.20
CA ASN A 6 -17.12 -21.12 11.81
C ASN A 6 -17.05 -19.62 11.46
N LEU A 7 -17.98 -18.81 11.97
CA LEU A 7 -18.03 -17.37 11.73
C LEU A 7 -16.90 -16.61 12.43
N GLU A 8 -16.60 -16.95 13.69
CA GLU A 8 -15.45 -16.40 14.42
C GLU A 8 -14.12 -16.75 13.74
N ARG A 9 -13.96 -18.01 13.31
CA ARG A 9 -12.77 -18.43 12.54
C ARG A 9 -12.66 -17.64 11.23
N LEU A 10 -13.77 -17.42 10.54
CA LEU A 10 -13.80 -16.64 9.30
C LEU A 10 -13.40 -15.18 9.56
N LEU A 11 -13.92 -14.55 10.62
CA LEU A 11 -13.53 -13.19 11.03
C LEU A 11 -12.04 -13.10 11.33
N LYS A 12 -11.50 -14.06 12.10
CA LYS A 12 -10.07 -14.10 12.42
C LYS A 12 -9.21 -14.23 11.17
N LEU A 13 -9.57 -15.14 10.26
CA LEU A 13 -8.89 -15.28 8.96
C LEU A 13 -8.98 -14.03 8.11
N ARG A 14 -10.13 -13.34 8.10
CA ARG A 14 -10.31 -12.09 7.35
C ARG A 14 -9.46 -10.96 7.92
N ARG A 15 -9.41 -10.80 9.23
CA ARG A 15 -8.50 -9.84 9.90
C ARG A 15 -7.05 -10.10 9.53
N MET A 16 -6.59 -11.36 9.63
CA MET A 16 -5.23 -11.73 9.22
C MET A 16 -4.93 -11.37 7.76
N ARG A 17 -5.85 -11.69 6.83
CA ARG A 17 -5.70 -11.36 5.41
C ARG A 17 -5.68 -9.84 5.15
N MET A 18 -6.44 -9.06 5.92
CA MET A 18 -6.43 -7.60 5.87
C MET A 18 -5.05 -7.07 6.29
N THR A 19 -4.55 -7.48 7.46
CA THR A 19 -3.23 -7.08 7.97
C THR A 19 -2.11 -7.45 7.00
N LEU A 20 -2.16 -8.65 6.40
CA LEU A 20 -1.20 -9.04 5.35
C LEU A 20 -1.27 -8.13 4.12
N SER A 21 -2.47 -7.70 3.72
CA SER A 21 -2.62 -6.78 2.59
C SER A 21 -2.15 -5.36 2.90
N GLU A 22 -2.34 -4.89 4.13
CA GLU A 22 -1.82 -3.59 4.60
C GLU A 22 -0.30 -3.61 4.60
N ASN A 23 0.30 -4.67 5.14
CA ASN A 23 1.76 -4.84 5.13
C ASN A 23 2.31 -4.88 3.69
N ALA A 24 1.65 -5.62 2.79
CA ALA A 24 2.04 -5.65 1.38
C ALA A 24 1.95 -4.25 0.73
N LEU A 25 0.91 -3.47 1.04
CA LEU A 25 0.77 -2.10 0.56
C LEU A 25 1.86 -1.18 1.11
N LEU A 26 2.21 -1.32 2.39
CA LEU A 26 3.29 -0.55 3.01
C LEU A 26 4.65 -0.85 2.35
N LEU A 27 4.95 -2.12 2.09
CA LEU A 27 6.16 -2.52 1.37
C LEU A 27 6.17 -1.95 -0.06
N GLN A 28 5.05 -2.03 -0.76
CA GLN A 28 4.92 -1.48 -2.11
C GLN A 28 5.07 0.05 -2.14
N ASN A 29 4.54 0.75 -1.13
CA ASN A 29 4.74 2.20 -0.98
C ASN A 29 6.21 2.56 -0.76
N ARG A 30 6.97 1.74 -0.02
CA ARG A 30 8.41 1.92 0.16
C ARG A 30 9.16 1.70 -1.16
N ALA A 31 8.84 0.64 -1.89
CA ALA A 31 9.44 0.37 -3.19
C ALA A 31 9.23 1.53 -4.19
N ARG A 32 8.00 2.05 -4.27
CA ARG A 32 7.68 3.23 -5.09
C ARG A 32 8.51 4.45 -4.69
N ARG A 33 8.62 4.75 -3.39
CA ARG A 33 9.44 5.89 -2.90
C ARG A 33 10.92 5.73 -3.23
N GLN A 34 11.43 4.50 -3.17
CA GLN A 34 12.80 4.21 -3.57
C GLN A 34 13.00 4.45 -5.08
N ALA A 35 12.03 4.06 -5.92
CA ALA A 35 12.06 4.35 -7.34
C ALA A 35 11.99 5.87 -7.63
N GLU A 36 11.14 6.62 -6.91
CA GLU A 36 11.09 8.09 -6.99
C GLU A 36 12.45 8.71 -6.65
N SER A 37 13.10 8.23 -5.58
CA SER A 37 14.44 8.67 -5.21
C SER A 37 15.49 8.32 -6.28
N GLY A 38 15.33 7.19 -6.97
CA GLY A 38 16.21 6.80 -8.08
C GLY A 38 16.12 7.75 -9.27
N VAL A 39 14.89 8.17 -9.64
CA VAL A 39 14.69 9.20 -10.67
C VAL A 39 15.32 10.53 -10.26
N HIS A 40 15.12 10.95 -9.01
CA HIS A 40 15.74 12.17 -8.51
C HIS A 40 17.28 12.12 -8.52
N ALA A 41 17.87 10.98 -8.19
CA ALA A 41 19.31 10.80 -8.27
C ALA A 41 19.81 10.90 -9.72
N ALA A 42 19.15 10.24 -10.68
CA ALA A 42 19.50 10.32 -12.10
C ALA A 42 19.44 11.77 -12.63
N LEU A 43 18.41 12.53 -12.24
CA LEU A 43 18.29 13.96 -12.58
C LEU A 43 19.42 14.80 -11.97
N GLN A 44 19.86 14.49 -10.74
CA GLN A 44 20.99 15.16 -10.12
C GLN A 44 22.30 14.85 -10.85
N ASP A 45 22.51 13.60 -11.26
CA ASP A 45 23.70 13.20 -12.01
C ASP A 45 23.76 13.90 -13.37
N ILE A 46 22.63 14.02 -14.07
CA ILE A 46 22.51 14.80 -15.32
C ILE A 46 22.86 16.27 -15.05
N ALA A 47 22.31 16.88 -14.01
CA ALA A 47 22.58 18.29 -13.70
C ALA A 47 24.07 18.53 -13.35
N GLN A 48 24.71 17.59 -12.64
CA GLN A 48 26.14 17.64 -12.35
C GLN A 48 26.96 17.49 -13.62
N HIS A 49 26.61 16.55 -14.49
CA HIS A 49 27.26 16.37 -15.79
C HIS A 49 27.15 17.62 -16.66
N ASP A 50 25.98 18.24 -16.76
CA ASP A 50 25.79 19.50 -17.49
C ASP A 50 26.64 20.63 -16.93
N SER A 51 26.83 20.68 -15.61
CA SER A 51 27.70 21.68 -14.98
C SER A 51 29.17 21.45 -15.32
N MET A 52 29.62 20.19 -15.34
CA MET A 52 30.96 19.81 -15.76
C MET A 52 31.19 20.13 -17.23
N TRP A 53 30.23 19.79 -18.10
CA TRP A 53 30.30 20.10 -19.53
C TRP A 53 30.53 21.59 -19.77
N ARG A 54 29.73 22.45 -19.14
CA ARG A 54 29.86 23.91 -19.30
C ARG A 54 31.20 24.42 -18.80
N ALA A 55 31.72 23.85 -17.71
CA ALA A 55 33.03 24.23 -17.18
C ALA A 55 34.17 23.85 -18.13
N GLU A 56 34.14 22.64 -18.70
CA GLU A 56 35.12 22.18 -19.69
C GLU A 56 35.02 22.98 -21.00
N GLU A 57 33.81 23.23 -21.50
CA GLU A 57 33.58 24.05 -22.69
C GLU A 57 34.12 25.47 -22.50
N GLN A 58 33.84 26.10 -21.35
CA GLN A 58 34.36 27.43 -21.04
C GLN A 58 35.90 27.43 -20.93
N ALA A 59 36.48 26.41 -20.28
CA ALA A 59 37.93 26.28 -20.15
C ALA A 59 38.61 26.12 -21.53
N ALA A 60 37.99 25.37 -22.45
CA ALA A 60 38.47 25.23 -23.82
C ALA A 60 38.41 26.56 -24.58
N ILE A 61 37.29 27.31 -24.48
CA ILE A 61 37.13 28.64 -25.08
C ILE A 61 38.19 29.61 -24.54
N ASP A 62 38.41 29.65 -23.23
CA ASP A 62 39.38 30.54 -22.60
C ASP A 62 40.82 30.22 -23.04
N GLN A 63 41.16 28.94 -23.18
CA GLN A 63 42.47 28.53 -23.72
C GLN A 63 42.66 28.98 -25.17
N MET A 64 41.63 28.81 -26.01
CA MET A 64 41.66 29.25 -27.41
C MET A 64 41.77 30.77 -27.55
N ALA A 65 41.19 31.52 -26.62
CA ALA A 65 41.25 32.98 -26.60
C ALA A 65 42.65 33.51 -26.25
N LEU A 66 43.41 32.78 -25.44
CA LEU A 66 44.74 33.18 -24.99
C LEU A 66 45.84 32.87 -26.01
N GLN A 67 45.78 31.72 -26.68
CA GLN A 67 46.82 31.28 -27.62
C GLN A 67 46.25 30.41 -28.76
N PRO A 68 46.85 30.47 -29.97
CA PRO A 68 46.48 29.54 -31.04
C PRO A 68 46.76 28.11 -30.61
N LEU A 69 45.73 27.26 -30.61
CA LEU A 69 45.88 25.85 -30.29
C LEU A 69 46.61 25.11 -31.43
N SER A 70 47.42 24.12 -31.04
CA SER A 70 47.98 23.17 -32.00
C SER A 70 46.87 22.23 -32.52
N SER A 71 47.07 21.66 -33.71
CA SER A 71 46.15 20.66 -34.25
C SER A 71 45.98 19.45 -33.32
N GLN A 72 47.01 19.09 -32.55
CA GLN A 72 46.94 17.98 -31.60
C GLN A 72 46.10 18.34 -30.38
N ALA A 73 46.27 19.54 -29.82
CA ALA A 73 45.45 20.01 -28.70
C ALA A 73 43.96 20.09 -29.09
N LEU A 74 43.67 20.59 -30.30
CA LEU A 74 42.30 20.66 -30.81
C LEU A 74 41.67 19.28 -31.02
N ALA A 75 42.45 18.27 -31.41
CA ALA A 75 41.98 16.90 -31.51
C ALA A 75 41.68 16.29 -30.13
N GLN A 76 42.53 16.57 -29.13
CA GLN A 76 42.32 16.12 -27.75
C GLN A 76 41.07 16.73 -27.13
N GLU A 77 40.81 18.02 -27.35
CA GLU A 77 39.58 18.65 -26.86
C GLU A 77 38.34 18.05 -27.51
N ARG A 78 38.37 17.77 -28.81
CA ARG A 78 37.26 17.05 -29.48
C ARG A 78 36.99 15.69 -28.87
N GLU A 79 38.04 14.90 -28.62
CA GLU A 79 37.90 13.58 -28.00
C GLU A 79 37.30 13.65 -26.59
N LYS A 80 37.68 14.67 -25.79
CA LYS A 80 37.07 14.93 -24.48
C LYS A 80 35.59 15.29 -24.60
N MET A 81 35.23 16.18 -25.52
CA MET A 81 33.82 16.55 -25.73
C MET A 81 32.99 15.36 -26.22
N ASP A 82 33.57 14.50 -27.08
CA ASP A 82 32.92 13.26 -27.52
C ASP A 82 32.76 12.24 -26.37
N ALA A 83 33.70 12.21 -25.41
CA ALA A 83 33.57 11.40 -24.21
C ALA A 83 32.45 11.90 -23.29
N LEU A 84 32.37 13.21 -23.06
CA LEU A 84 31.27 13.82 -22.31
C LEU A 84 29.92 13.60 -23.02
N ALA A 85 29.88 13.62 -24.37
CA ALA A 85 28.66 13.38 -25.13
C ALA A 85 28.13 11.97 -24.91
N ARG A 86 29.02 10.97 -24.95
CA ARG A 86 28.68 9.58 -24.64
C ARG A 86 28.18 9.43 -23.20
N GLN A 87 28.81 10.10 -22.24
CA GLN A 87 28.36 10.07 -20.85
C GLN A 87 26.96 10.71 -20.68
N ALA A 88 26.66 11.79 -21.41
CA ALA A 88 25.31 12.38 -21.41
C ALA A 88 24.25 11.38 -21.91
N ASP A 89 24.56 10.64 -22.98
CA ASP A 89 23.65 9.62 -23.52
C ASP A 89 23.42 8.47 -22.51
N GLU A 90 24.48 8.02 -21.83
CA GLU A 90 24.38 7.01 -20.77
C GLU A 90 23.50 7.49 -19.60
N LEU A 91 23.69 8.73 -19.14
CA LEU A 91 22.89 9.33 -18.07
C LEU A 91 21.42 9.46 -18.45
N LYS A 92 21.14 9.83 -19.71
CA LYS A 92 19.77 9.90 -20.24
C LYS A 92 19.11 8.52 -20.31
N GLN A 93 19.86 7.47 -20.67
CA GLN A 93 19.35 6.10 -20.62
C GLN A 93 19.07 5.64 -19.18
N ALA A 94 19.91 6.05 -18.23
CA ALA A 94 19.71 5.77 -16.81
C ALA A 94 18.44 6.45 -16.27
N GLU A 95 18.20 7.72 -16.62
CA GLU A 95 16.97 8.45 -16.31
C GLU A 95 15.73 7.72 -16.84
N GLN A 96 15.70 7.39 -18.14
CA GLN A 96 14.58 6.67 -18.75
C GLN A 96 14.33 5.31 -18.08
N THR A 97 15.40 4.60 -17.70
CA THR A 97 15.29 3.34 -16.98
C THR A 97 14.69 3.55 -15.58
N ALA A 98 15.13 4.58 -14.86
CA ALA A 98 14.59 4.92 -13.55
C ALA A 98 13.11 5.32 -13.62
N GLU A 99 12.72 6.11 -14.62
CA GLU A 99 11.33 6.48 -14.86
C GLU A 99 10.45 5.26 -15.19
N HIS A 100 10.97 4.33 -15.99
CA HIS A 100 10.27 3.10 -16.31
C HIS A 100 10.06 2.21 -15.06
N ILE A 101 11.08 2.11 -14.20
CA ILE A 101 10.97 1.41 -12.92
C ILE A 101 9.91 2.09 -12.05
N LEU A 102 9.92 3.42 -11.95
CA LEU A 102 8.92 4.16 -11.18
C LEU A 102 7.50 3.91 -11.71
N ALA A 103 7.29 3.96 -13.02
CA ALA A 103 5.99 3.67 -13.63
C ALA A 103 5.51 2.24 -13.29
N THR A 104 6.42 1.26 -13.34
CA THR A 104 6.14 -0.14 -12.97
C THR A 104 5.74 -0.25 -11.49
N GLU A 105 6.46 0.41 -10.60
CA GLU A 105 6.17 0.39 -9.16
C GLU A 105 4.87 1.13 -8.81
N MET A 106 4.52 2.18 -9.56
CA MET A 106 3.23 2.87 -9.46
C MET A 106 2.07 1.96 -9.90
N GLN A 107 2.23 1.22 -10.99
CA GLN A 107 1.21 0.26 -11.43
C GLN A 107 1.00 -0.84 -10.37
N ARG A 108 2.09 -1.44 -9.86
CA ARG A 108 2.02 -2.43 -8.79
C ARG A 108 1.37 -1.87 -7.53
N GLN A 109 1.61 -0.61 -7.18
CA GLN A 109 0.93 0.06 -6.07
C GLN A 109 -0.58 0.14 -6.27
N GLN A 110 -1.04 0.50 -7.47
CA GLN A 110 -2.46 0.55 -7.80
C GLN A 110 -3.12 -0.83 -7.69
N GLU A 111 -2.44 -1.87 -8.16
CA GLU A 111 -2.90 -3.26 -8.02
C GLU A 111 -3.05 -3.65 -6.55
N LYS A 112 -2.04 -3.37 -5.71
CA LYS A 112 -2.08 -3.66 -4.26
C LYS A 112 -3.15 -2.86 -3.53
N LEU A 113 -3.37 -1.59 -3.89
CA LEU A 113 -4.50 -0.80 -3.39
C LEU A 113 -5.84 -1.43 -3.77
N GLY A 114 -5.97 -1.89 -5.01
CA GLY A 114 -7.15 -2.61 -5.50
C GLY A 114 -7.42 -3.90 -4.71
N GLU A 115 -6.39 -4.72 -4.49
CA GLU A 115 -6.46 -5.93 -3.67
C GLU A 115 -6.88 -5.62 -2.23
N HIS A 116 -6.26 -4.62 -1.60
CA HIS A 116 -6.59 -4.21 -0.24
C HIS A 116 -8.05 -3.76 -0.12
N ARG A 117 -8.53 -2.91 -1.03
CA ARG A 117 -9.93 -2.48 -1.09
C ARG A 117 -10.91 -3.64 -1.29
N ARG A 118 -10.55 -4.66 -2.06
CA ARG A 118 -11.38 -5.88 -2.20
C ARG A 118 -11.44 -6.64 -0.87
N LYS A 119 -10.29 -6.86 -0.22
CA LYS A 119 -10.21 -7.56 1.07
C LYS A 119 -10.96 -6.81 2.18
N LEU A 120 -10.91 -5.49 2.20
CA LEU A 120 -11.66 -4.65 3.13
C LEU A 120 -13.17 -4.88 2.99
N ARG A 121 -13.71 -4.80 1.76
CA ARG A 121 -15.13 -5.07 1.48
C ARG A 121 -15.55 -6.48 1.91
N GLU A 122 -14.70 -7.48 1.68
CA GLU A 122 -14.98 -8.85 2.11
C GLU A 122 -14.98 -8.99 3.64
N HIS A 123 -14.08 -8.30 4.33
CA HIS A 123 -14.06 -8.27 5.79
C HIS A 123 -15.33 -7.61 6.35
N ASP A 124 -15.73 -6.46 5.80
CA ASP A 124 -16.92 -5.73 6.24
C ASP A 124 -18.20 -6.56 6.04
N LYS A 125 -18.28 -7.31 4.92
CA LYS A 125 -19.37 -8.25 4.69
C LYS A 125 -19.48 -9.30 5.80
N VAL A 126 -18.34 -9.88 6.23
CA VAL A 126 -18.34 -10.90 7.29
C VAL A 126 -18.64 -10.28 8.65
N LEU A 127 -18.15 -9.06 8.92
CA LEU A 127 -18.52 -8.32 10.14
C LEU A 127 -20.03 -8.10 10.23
N LEU A 128 -20.67 -7.66 9.14
CA LEU A 128 -22.12 -7.47 9.10
C LEU A 128 -22.88 -8.78 9.31
N MET A 129 -22.39 -9.89 8.74
CA MET A 129 -22.98 -11.21 8.99
C MET A 129 -22.88 -11.61 10.48
N ALA A 130 -21.75 -11.33 11.11
CA ALA A 130 -21.55 -11.61 12.53
C ALA A 130 -22.43 -10.76 13.44
N GLN A 131 -22.61 -9.47 13.13
CA GLN A 131 -23.54 -8.61 13.84
C GLN A 131 -24.98 -9.12 13.73
N LYS A 132 -25.42 -9.50 12.53
CA LYS A 132 -26.76 -10.06 12.32
C LYS A 132 -26.98 -11.38 13.07
N ASP A 133 -26.01 -12.29 13.04
CA ASP A 133 -26.10 -13.55 13.79
C ASP A 133 -26.17 -13.27 15.31
N LEU A 134 -25.45 -12.29 15.83
CA LEU A 134 -25.53 -11.86 17.24
C LEU A 134 -26.90 -11.27 17.60
N GLU A 135 -27.42 -10.36 16.77
CA GLU A 135 -28.75 -9.78 16.97
C GLU A 135 -29.85 -10.85 16.98
N GLN A 136 -29.77 -11.83 16.08
CA GLN A 136 -30.72 -12.95 16.03
C GLN A 136 -30.68 -13.78 17.32
N ARG A 137 -29.48 -14.05 17.86
CA ARG A 137 -29.34 -14.75 19.14
C ARG A 137 -29.91 -13.95 20.30
N HIS A 138 -29.63 -12.66 20.37
CA HIS A 138 -30.22 -11.81 21.41
C HIS A 138 -31.74 -11.82 21.37
N ARG A 139 -32.34 -11.79 20.17
CA ARG A 139 -33.80 -11.93 20.02
C ARG A 139 -34.30 -13.31 20.46
N GLN A 140 -33.62 -14.39 20.09
CA GLN A 140 -34.00 -15.75 20.50
C GLN A 140 -33.89 -15.93 22.02
N ALA A 141 -32.83 -15.44 22.63
CA ALA A 141 -32.64 -15.49 24.09
C ALA A 141 -33.69 -14.65 24.82
N ALA A 142 -34.05 -13.47 24.30
CA ALA A 142 -35.13 -12.66 24.85
C ALA A 142 -36.48 -13.38 24.80
N MET A 143 -36.85 -13.98 23.66
CA MET A 143 -38.07 -14.78 23.52
C MET A 143 -38.09 -15.99 24.47
N GLN A 144 -36.95 -16.65 24.67
CA GLN A 144 -36.84 -17.76 25.62
C GLN A 144 -37.03 -17.29 27.07
N SER A 145 -36.42 -16.15 27.44
CA SER A 145 -36.60 -15.54 28.75
C SER A 145 -38.06 -15.17 29.01
N GLU A 146 -38.75 -14.59 28.03
CA GLU A 146 -40.18 -14.26 28.13
C GLU A 146 -41.03 -15.51 28.36
N LEU A 147 -40.79 -16.60 27.62
CA LEU A 147 -41.48 -17.87 27.81
C LEU A 147 -41.21 -18.49 29.19
N GLU A 148 -39.96 -18.47 29.66
CA GLU A 148 -39.58 -18.97 30.98
C GLU A 148 -40.22 -18.14 32.11
N GLU A 149 -40.32 -16.82 31.95
CA GLU A 149 -41.01 -15.92 32.88
C GLU A 149 -42.52 -16.21 32.92
N GLU A 150 -43.16 -16.41 31.76
CA GLU A 150 -44.57 -16.80 31.66
C GLU A 150 -44.83 -18.16 32.34
N GLU A 151 -43.99 -19.17 32.09
CA GLU A 151 -44.08 -20.48 32.75
C GLU A 151 -43.94 -20.37 34.26
N GLN A 152 -42.98 -19.57 34.74
CA GLN A 152 -42.80 -19.32 36.17
C GLN A 152 -44.00 -18.58 36.78
N MET A 153 -44.58 -17.61 36.07
CA MET A 153 -45.81 -16.92 36.51
C MET A 153 -47.01 -17.87 36.55
N ALA A 154 -47.17 -18.73 35.54
CA ALA A 154 -48.23 -19.75 35.49
C ALA A 154 -48.11 -20.72 36.67
N LEU A 155 -46.91 -21.23 36.96
CA LEU A 155 -46.65 -22.11 38.11
C LEU A 155 -46.90 -21.43 39.47
N ARG A 156 -46.57 -20.14 39.60
CA ARG A 156 -46.85 -19.34 40.81
C ARG A 156 -48.35 -19.08 41.00
N SER A 157 -49.08 -18.77 39.94
CA SER A 157 -50.54 -18.56 40.00
C SER A 157 -51.30 -19.86 40.33
N ALA A 158 -50.85 -21.00 39.80
CA ALA A 158 -51.43 -22.32 40.12
C ALA A 158 -51.21 -22.70 41.59
N SER A 159 -50.04 -22.40 42.16
CA SER A 159 -49.74 -22.69 43.57
C SER A 159 -50.50 -21.79 44.56
N ASP A 160 -50.82 -20.55 44.20
CA ASP A 160 -51.65 -19.65 45.04
C ASP A 160 -53.15 -20.03 45.03
N SER A 161 -53.65 -20.56 43.91
CA SER A 161 -55.03 -21.04 43.79
C SER A 161 -55.31 -22.32 44.60
N GLY A 162 -54.28 -23.16 44.85
CA GLY A 162 -54.37 -24.33 45.72
C GLY A 162 -54.38 -24.03 47.22
N ARG A 163 -53.98 -22.82 47.64
CA ARG A 163 -53.86 -22.44 49.06
C ARG A 163 -55.12 -21.79 49.64
N ARG A 164 -56.08 -21.37 48.81
CA ARG A 164 -57.33 -20.71 49.25
C ARG A 164 -58.49 -21.65 49.61
N VAL A 165 -58.33 -22.98 49.49
CA VAL A 165 -59.40 -23.96 49.80
C VAL A 165 -59.17 -24.71 51.13
N ARG A 166 -58.25 -24.24 51.98
CA ARG A 166 -58.07 -24.78 53.35
C ARG A 166 -58.32 -23.71 54.40
N LYS A 167 -59.58 -23.39 54.65
CA LYS A 167 -60.09 -22.89 55.93
C LYS A 167 -61.43 -23.52 56.20
#